data_AF-A0A8J2NMR0-F1
#
_entry.id   AF-A0A8J2NMR0-F1
#
_cell.length_a   1.000
_cell.length_b   1.000
_cell.length_c   1.000
_cell.angle_alpha   90.00
_cell.angle_beta   90.00
_cell.angle_gamma   90.00
#
_symmetry.space_group_name_H-M   'P 1'
#
loop_
_entity.id
_entity.type
_entity.pdbx_description
1 polymer ?
#
loop_
_entity_poly.entity_id
_entity_poly.type
_entity_poly.pdbx_seq_one_letter_code
_entity_poly.pdbx_strand_id
1 'polypeptide(L)'
;MFGYLYLLSEGRLAFAGRREDATDFFAKQGYVCPATHNPADYFLRVMAIVPDHADECRERSNIIADAFENTEQFEKYAKTASIRKERD
;
A
#
# COMPACT_ATOMS: atom_id res chain seq x y z
N MET A 1 13.37 13.47 6.54
CA MET A 1 13.13 12.82 5.22
C MET A 1 12.30 11.57 5.48
N PHE A 2 11.03 11.55 5.09
CA PHE A 2 10.11 10.44 5.41
C PHE A 2 10.45 9.21 4.59
N GLY A 3 11.10 8.21 5.19
CA GLY A 3 11.63 7.03 4.51
C GLY A 3 10.67 5.85 4.38
N TYR A 4 9.51 5.89 5.05
CA TYR A 4 8.58 4.76 5.11
C TYR A 4 7.16 5.18 4.73
N LEU A 5 6.48 4.32 3.98
CA LEU A 5 5.11 4.48 3.52
C LEU A 5 4.25 3.36 4.14
N TYR A 6 3.09 3.75 4.67
CA TYR A 6 2.05 2.84 5.14
C TYR A 6 0.76 3.20 4.41
N LEU A 7 0.26 2.29 3.59
CA LEU A 7 -1.00 2.45 2.89
C LEU A 7 -2.00 1.46 3.47
N LEU A 8 -3.12 1.98 3.93
CA LEU A 8 -4.25 1.19 4.40
C LEU A 8 -5.41 1.41 3.45
N SER A 9 -6.15 0.34 3.18
CA SER A 9 -7.41 0.42 2.48
C SER A 9 -8.43 -0.51 3.09
N GLU A 10 -9.62 0.04 3.39
CA GLU A 10 -10.74 -0.69 4.01
C GLU A 10 -10.33 -1.52 5.25
N GLY A 11 -9.41 -1.00 6.07
CA GLY A 11 -8.92 -1.66 7.29
C GLY A 11 -7.84 -2.72 7.06
N ARG A 12 -7.45 -2.97 5.81
CA ARG A 12 -6.37 -3.88 5.42
C ARG A 12 -5.10 -3.10 5.08
N LEU A 13 -3.96 -3.73 5.29
CA LEU A 13 -2.68 -3.14 4.94
C LEU A 13 -2.41 -3.40 3.46
N ALA A 14 -2.45 -2.34 2.65
CA ALA A 14 -2.19 -2.42 1.22
C ALA A 14 -0.69 -2.32 0.89
N PHE A 15 0.08 -1.63 1.73
CA PHE A 15 1.54 -1.58 1.63
C PHE A 15 2.16 -1.09 2.94
N ALA A 16 3.32 -1.62 3.30
CA ALA A 16 4.18 -1.09 4.34
C ALA A 16 5.64 -1.33 4.00
N GLY A 17 6.45 -0.27 3.99
CA GLY A 17 7.85 -0.41 3.59
C GLY A 17 8.52 0.92 3.29
N ARG A 18 9.71 0.87 2.71
CA ARG A 18 10.37 2.08 2.22
C ARG A 18 9.72 2.56 0.93
N ARG A 19 9.93 3.83 0.58
CA ARG A 19 9.37 4.41 -0.65
C ARG A 19 9.93 3.72 -1.90
N GLU A 20 11.19 3.33 -1.85
CA GLU A 20 11.87 2.61 -2.92
C GLU A 20 11.21 1.24 -3.12
N ASP A 21 10.98 0.50 -2.02
CA ASP A 21 10.26 -0.78 -2.02
C ASP A 21 8.81 -0.64 -2.57
N ALA A 22 8.14 0.48 -2.26
CA ALA A 22 6.81 0.76 -2.78
C ALA A 22 6.83 0.87 -4.30
N THR A 23 7.84 1.54 -4.85
CA THR A 23 7.96 1.74 -6.29
C THR A 23 8.10 0.41 -7.02
N ASP A 24 8.92 -0.50 -6.49
CA ASP A 24 9.09 -1.84 -7.05
C ASP A 24 7.83 -2.71 -6.91
N PHE A 25 7.15 -2.62 -5.76
CA PHE A 25 5.91 -3.35 -5.51
C PHE A 25 4.78 -2.91 -6.45
N PHE A 26 4.51 -1.60 -6.51
CA PHE A 26 3.45 -1.06 -7.37
C PHE A 26 3.76 -1.25 -8.86
N ALA A 27 5.04 -1.19 -9.28
CA ALA A 27 5.43 -1.52 -10.64
C ALA A 27 5.09 -2.98 -11.04
N LYS A 28 5.25 -3.95 -10.12
CA LYS A 28 4.84 -5.35 -10.35
C LYS A 28 3.32 -5.51 -10.51
N GLN A 29 2.54 -4.61 -9.92
CA GLN A 29 1.09 -4.54 -10.08
C GLN A 29 0.66 -3.71 -11.31
N GLY A 30 1.61 -3.21 -12.10
CA GLY A 30 1.36 -2.40 -13.30
C GLY A 30 1.28 -0.89 -13.08
N TYR A 31 1.52 -0.41 -11.85
CA TYR A 31 1.46 1.01 -11.48
C TYR A 31 2.85 1.61 -11.35
N VAL A 32 3.39 2.10 -12.47
CA VAL A 32 4.70 2.75 -12.50
C VAL A 32 4.54 4.25 -12.22
N CYS A 33 5.18 4.73 -11.16
CA CYS A 33 5.20 6.15 -10.84
C CYS A 33 6.01 6.93 -11.90
N PRO A 34 5.45 7.99 -12.52
CA PRO A 34 6.22 8.88 -13.37
C PRO A 34 7.33 9.59 -12.57
N ALA A 35 8.48 9.84 -13.20
CA ALA A 35 9.62 10.52 -12.57
C ALA A 35 9.33 11.96 -12.13
N THR A 36 8.28 12.58 -12.68
CA THR A 36 7.85 13.94 -12.37
C THR A 36 6.87 14.02 -11.19
N HIS A 37 6.42 12.88 -10.66
CA HIS A 37 5.42 12.82 -9.60
C HIS A 37 6.04 12.38 -8.28
N ASN A 38 5.43 12.82 -7.17
CA ASN A 38 5.78 12.31 -5.85
C ASN A 38 5.23 10.88 -5.72
N PRO A 39 6.06 9.86 -5.46
CA PRO A 39 5.62 8.47 -5.38
C PRO A 39 4.52 8.24 -4.35
N ALA A 40 4.60 8.90 -3.19
CA ALA A 40 3.59 8.75 -2.15
C ALA A 40 2.21 9.25 -2.60
N ASP A 41 2.15 10.39 -3.29
CA ASP A 41 0.90 10.93 -3.83
C ASP A 41 0.35 10.05 -4.96
N TYR A 42 1.24 9.57 -5.84
CA TYR A 42 0.86 8.68 -6.93
C TYR A 42 0.24 7.38 -6.41
N PHE A 43 0.88 6.67 -5.47
CA PHE A 43 0.34 5.43 -4.91
C PHE A 43 -0.94 5.66 -4.10
N LEU A 44 -1.06 6.80 -3.41
CA LEU A 44 -2.28 7.15 -2.70
C LEU A 44 -3.45 7.36 -3.67
N ARG A 45 -3.22 7.97 -4.84
CA ARG A 45 -4.24 8.08 -5.91
C ARG A 45 -4.60 6.73 -6.52
N VAL A 46 -3.63 5.84 -6.70
CA VAL A 46 -3.90 4.46 -7.15
C VAL A 46 -4.79 3.73 -6.15
N MET A 47 -4.60 3.95 -4.86
CA MET A 47 -5.41 3.31 -3.81
C MET A 47 -6.72 4.05 -3.50
N ALA A 48 -6.92 5.26 -4.02
CA ALA A 48 -8.09 6.08 -3.70
C ALA A 48 -9.36 5.48 -4.30
N ILE A 49 -10.43 5.48 -3.49
CA ILE A 49 -11.78 5.11 -3.91
C ILE A 49 -12.51 6.40 -4.28
N VAL A 50 -12.94 6.50 -5.54
CA VAL A 50 -13.75 7.63 -6.03
C VAL A 50 -15.23 7.22 -6.12
N PRO A 51 -16.19 8.09 -5.77
CA PRO A 51 -17.61 7.72 -5.70
C PRO A 51 -18.18 7.13 -7.00
N ASP A 52 -17.82 7.72 -8.14
CA ASP A 52 -18.35 7.30 -9.45
C ASP A 52 -17.85 5.93 -9.91
N HIS A 53 -16.74 5.45 -9.35
CA HIS A 53 -16.10 4.18 -9.71
C HIS A 53 -15.73 3.39 -8.44
N ALA A 54 -16.60 3.45 -7.43
CA ALA A 54 -16.29 2.92 -6.11
C ALA A 54 -16.00 1.42 -6.16
N ASP A 55 -16.76 0.66 -6.94
CA ASP A 55 -16.61 -0.80 -7.04
C ASP A 55 -15.30 -1.20 -7.71
N GLU A 56 -14.96 -0.60 -8.86
CA GLU A 56 -13.68 -0.82 -9.55
C GLU A 56 -12.48 -0.42 -8.68
N CYS A 57 -12.58 0.70 -7.97
CA CYS A 57 -11.51 1.17 -7.10
C CYS A 57 -11.32 0.27 -5.88
N ARG A 58 -12.41 -0.24 -5.29
CA ARG A 58 -12.36 -1.24 -4.21
C ARG A 58 -11.73 -2.53 -4.71
N GLU A 59 -12.14 -3.03 -5.86
CA GLU A 59 -11.59 -4.26 -6.43
C GLU A 59 -10.09 -4.12 -6.68
N ARG A 60 -9.65 -3.02 -7.32
CA ARG A 60 -8.23 -2.70 -7.49
C ARG A 60 -7.48 -2.67 -6.16
N SER A 61 -8.03 -1.95 -5.19
CA SER A 61 -7.43 -1.83 -3.86
C SER A 61 -7.31 -3.19 -3.16
N ASN A 62 -8.33 -4.04 -3.27
CA ASN A 62 -8.34 -5.38 -2.70
C ASN A 62 -7.30 -6.28 -3.37
N ILE A 63 -7.20 -6.25 -4.69
CA ILE A 63 -6.16 -6.98 -5.43
C ILE A 63 -4.76 -6.58 -4.97
N ILE A 64 -4.52 -5.28 -4.79
CA ILE A 64 -3.23 -4.77 -4.32
C ILE A 64 -2.95 -5.20 -2.87
N ALA A 65 -3.96 -5.13 -1.99
CA ALA A 65 -3.85 -5.59 -0.61
C ALA A 65 -3.59 -7.10 -0.53
N ASP A 66 -4.31 -7.91 -1.30
CA ASP A 66 -4.11 -9.36 -1.39
C ASP A 66 -2.69 -9.68 -1.90
N ALA A 67 -2.22 -8.95 -2.91
CA ALA A 67 -0.86 -9.12 -3.41
C ALA A 67 0.19 -8.78 -2.35
N PHE A 68 -0.06 -7.76 -1.52
CA PHE A 68 0.84 -7.38 -0.44
C PHE A 68 0.83 -8.40 0.71
N GLU A 69 -0.34 -8.91 1.10
CA GLU A 69 -0.50 -9.92 2.17
C GLU A 69 0.33 -11.20 1.91
N ASN A 70 0.55 -11.53 0.64
CA ASN A 70 1.37 -12.68 0.23
C ASN A 70 2.88 -12.39 0.18
N THR A 71 3.35 -11.25 0.69
CA THR A 71 4.78 -10.88 0.72
C THR A 71 5.39 -11.08 2.11
N GLU A 72 6.68 -11.39 2.16
CA GLU A 72 7.45 -11.41 3.42
C GLU A 72 7.45 -10.04 4.13
N GLN A 73 7.29 -8.96 3.36
CA GLN A 73 7.19 -7.60 3.87
C GLN A 73 5.93 -7.44 4.73
N PHE A 74 4.79 -7.97 4.27
CA PHE A 74 3.58 -7.95 5.07
C PHE A 74 3.78 -8.65 6.41
N GLU A 75 4.38 -9.85 6.46
CA GLU A 75 4.64 -10.52 7.73
C GLU A 75 5.48 -9.68 8.68
N LYS A 76 6.55 -9.07 8.16
CA LYS A 76 7.45 -8.21 8.94
C LYS A 76 6.69 -7.03 9.57
N TYR A 77 5.86 -6.35 8.79
CA TYR A 77 5.16 -5.14 9.24
C TYR A 77 3.86 -5.44 10.01
N ALA A 78 3.16 -6.51 9.68
CA ALA A 78 1.99 -7.00 10.41
C ALA A 78 2.37 -7.45 11.82
N LYS A 79 3.44 -8.25 11.97
CA LYS A 79 3.96 -8.66 13.30
C LYS A 79 4.40 -7.44 14.12
N THR A 80 5.02 -6.44 13.50
CA THR A 80 5.40 -5.19 14.17
C THR A 80 4.19 -4.40 14.67
N ALA A 81 3.07 -4.38 13.93
CA ALA A 81 1.83 -3.75 14.36
C ALA A 81 1.15 -4.52 15.50
N SER A 82 1.17 -5.86 15.46
CA SER A 82 0.63 -6.73 16.51
C SER A 82 1.38 -6.60 17.84
N ILE A 83 2.71 -6.46 17.81
CA ILE A 83 3.56 -6.30 19.01
C ILE A 83 3.23 -5.02 19.80
N ARG A 84 2.70 -3.97 19.14
CA ARG A 84 2.28 -2.75 19.85
C ARG A 84 0.92 -2.87 20.54
N LYS A 85 0.07 -3.84 20.14
CA LYS A 85 -1.27 -4.00 20.71
C LYS A 85 -1.29 -4.65 22.10
N GLU A 86 -0.16 -5.22 22.54
CA GLU A 86 0.00 -5.84 23.87
C GLU A 86 0.64 -4.90 24.91
N ARG A 87 0.69 -3.59 24.65
CA ARG A 87 1.34 -2.59 25.52
C ARG A 87 0.44 -1.44 25.96
N ASP A 88 -0.87 -1.62 25.90
CA ASP A 88 -1.87 -0.73 26.51
C ASP A 88 -2.76 -1.51 27.50
#